data_AF-A0A0B0NVF9-F1
#
_entry.id   AF-A0A0B0NVF9-F1
#
_cell.length_a   1.000
_cell.length_b   1.000
_cell.length_c   1.000
_cell.angle_alpha   90.00
_cell.angle_beta   90.00
_cell.angle_gamma   90.00
#
_symmetry.space_group_name_H-M   'P 1'
#
loop_
_entity.id
_entity.type
_entity.pdbx_description
1 polymer ?
#
loop_
_entity_poly.entity_id
_entity_poly.type
_entity_poly.pdbx_seq_one_letter_code
_entity_poly.pdbx_strand_id
1 'polypeptide(L)'
;MTEYWVSQGNKWCDFCKIFISNNPSSIRNHELGQRHKENVAKRLTTMRKESAAKEKEQKDAARALEQIEAKAKRSYQKDVASFEARDSSDQALDSQVDWDYDSSSGYYYNQNNELYFDPKSGFYYSDAIGRWVTQEEAYSKVQASSNTKSRDPILKKPFPTSETGPVADSKSVAKSQNKTAPGPVISATLNPMRSVKGASSSLAVKRKRQDEKPKAVSKEEAAALKAREAAKKRVEEREKPLLGLYKGSR
;
A
#
# COMPACT_ATOMS: atom_id res chain seq x y z
N MET A 1 25.37 -31.87 -69.63
CA MET A 1 24.20 -31.49 -68.81
C MET A 1 24.53 -31.91 -67.38
N THR A 2 24.89 -30.97 -66.51
CA THR A 2 25.29 -31.28 -65.13
C THR A 2 24.04 -31.44 -64.28
N GLU A 3 23.76 -32.65 -63.82
CA GLU A 3 22.65 -32.92 -62.91
C GLU A 3 22.87 -32.19 -61.58
N TYR A 4 21.92 -31.30 -61.25
CA TYR A 4 21.89 -30.57 -60.01
C TYR A 4 21.40 -31.51 -58.90
N TRP A 5 22.31 -32.03 -58.08
CA TRP A 5 21.94 -32.84 -56.92
C TRP A 5 21.54 -31.95 -55.76
N VAL A 6 20.26 -32.00 -55.37
CA VAL A 6 19.75 -31.35 -54.16
C VAL A 6 19.73 -32.37 -53.05
N SER A 7 20.46 -32.10 -51.97
CA SER A 7 20.34 -32.91 -50.76
C SER A 7 18.94 -32.76 -50.18
N GLN A 8 18.25 -33.89 -50.01
CA GLN A 8 17.00 -33.93 -49.27
C GLN A 8 17.33 -33.63 -47.80
N GLY A 9 16.92 -32.45 -47.32
CA GLY A 9 17.13 -32.03 -45.93
C GLY A 9 16.38 -32.90 -44.92
N ASN A 10 16.45 -32.56 -43.63
CA ASN A 10 15.64 -33.18 -42.59
C ASN A 10 14.46 -32.28 -42.19
N LYS A 11 13.28 -32.86 -41.97
CA LYS A 11 12.07 -32.19 -41.45
C LYS A 11 12.09 -32.21 -39.93
N TRP A 12 11.80 -31.07 -39.30
CA TRP A 12 11.58 -31.00 -37.85
C TRP A 12 10.12 -31.32 -37.50
N CYS A 13 9.90 -32.04 -36.39
CA CYS A 13 8.56 -32.29 -35.85
C CYS A 13 8.38 -31.60 -34.49
N ASP A 14 7.37 -30.72 -34.38
CA ASP A 14 7.16 -29.91 -33.17
C ASP A 14 6.65 -30.70 -31.96
N PHE A 15 5.86 -31.75 -32.20
CA PHE A 15 5.31 -32.58 -31.13
C PHE A 15 6.34 -33.57 -30.57
N CYS A 16 7.18 -34.14 -31.44
CA CYS A 16 8.19 -35.12 -31.04
C CYS A 16 9.55 -34.50 -30.75
N LYS A 17 9.79 -33.25 -31.20
CA LYS A 17 11.05 -32.52 -31.07
C LYS A 17 12.25 -33.32 -31.60
N ILE A 18 12.08 -33.92 -32.77
CA ILE A 18 13.12 -34.67 -33.47
C ILE A 18 13.17 -34.28 -34.94
N PHE A 19 14.35 -34.44 -35.54
CA PHE A 19 14.53 -34.35 -36.99
C PHE A 19 14.22 -35.71 -37.63
N ILE A 20 13.43 -35.68 -38.70
CA ILE A 20 13.00 -36.81 -39.52
C ILE A 20 13.58 -36.60 -40.91
N SER A 21 13.89 -37.65 -41.66
CA SER A 21 14.31 -37.47 -43.06
C SER A 21 13.17 -36.90 -43.89
N ASN A 22 13.49 -36.01 -44.85
CA ASN A 22 12.48 -35.41 -45.74
C ASN A 22 12.04 -36.39 -46.86
N ASN A 23 11.63 -37.60 -46.48
CA ASN A 23 10.98 -38.56 -47.36
C ASN A 23 9.50 -38.67 -46.96
N PRO A 24 8.54 -38.53 -47.90
CA PRO A 24 7.11 -38.58 -47.60
C PRO A 24 6.66 -39.85 -46.88
N SER A 25 7.34 -40.98 -47.07
CA SER A 25 7.05 -42.22 -46.36
C SER A 25 7.55 -42.19 -44.91
N SER A 26 8.74 -41.62 -44.66
CA SER A 26 9.29 -41.46 -43.31
C SER A 26 8.44 -40.50 -42.47
N ILE A 27 7.99 -39.40 -43.08
CA ILE A 27 7.11 -38.42 -42.46
C ILE A 27 5.77 -39.06 -42.08
N ARG A 28 5.12 -39.77 -43.01
CA ARG A 28 3.85 -40.46 -42.74
C ARG A 28 3.98 -41.51 -41.64
N ASN A 29 5.02 -42.34 -41.67
CA ASN A 29 5.26 -43.35 -40.65
C ASN A 29 5.52 -42.72 -39.26
N HIS A 30 6.18 -41.56 -39.23
CA HIS A 30 6.37 -40.80 -37.99
C HIS A 30 5.04 -40.23 -37.46
N GLU A 31 4.26 -39.56 -38.32
CA GLU A 31 2.99 -38.93 -37.94
C GLU A 31 1.94 -39.98 -37.51
N LEU A 32 1.94 -41.15 -38.14
CA LEU A 32 1.11 -42.30 -37.75
C LEU A 32 1.66 -43.06 -36.54
N GLY A 33 2.91 -42.81 -36.16
CA GLY A 33 3.59 -43.45 -35.04
C GLY A 33 2.92 -43.14 -33.71
N GLN A 34 2.88 -44.15 -32.83
CA GLN A 34 2.22 -44.05 -31.52
C GLN A 34 2.76 -42.88 -30.68
N ARG A 35 4.09 -42.70 -30.67
CA ARG A 35 4.75 -41.62 -29.92
C ARG A 35 4.28 -40.22 -30.36
N HIS A 36 4.07 -40.02 -31.66
CA HIS A 36 3.58 -38.76 -32.20
C HIS A 36 2.14 -38.51 -31.75
N LYS A 37 1.26 -39.50 -31.96
CA LYS A 37 -0.15 -39.43 -31.55
C LYS A 37 -0.31 -39.16 -30.05
N GLU A 38 0.48 -39.83 -29.21
CA GLU A 38 0.46 -39.60 -27.76
C GLU A 38 0.94 -38.20 -27.38
N ASN A 39 1.99 -37.69 -28.04
CA ASN A 39 2.48 -36.33 -27.78
C ASN A 39 1.47 -35.27 -28.21
N VAL A 40 0.79 -35.47 -29.34
CA VAL A 40 -0.31 -34.62 -29.79
C VAL A 40 -1.47 -34.65 -28.79
N ALA A 41 -1.92 -35.84 -28.39
CA ALA A 41 -2.99 -35.99 -27.39
C ALA A 41 -2.61 -35.34 -26.05
N LYS A 42 -1.37 -35.54 -25.58
CA LYS A 42 -0.82 -34.87 -24.39
C LYS A 42 -0.88 -33.35 -24.55
N ARG A 43 -0.42 -32.80 -25.67
CA ARG A 43 -0.46 -31.35 -25.91
C ARG A 43 -1.89 -30.78 -25.92
N LEU A 44 -2.85 -31.50 -26.49
CA LEU A 44 -4.26 -31.10 -26.49
C LEU A 44 -4.85 -31.13 -25.07
N THR A 45 -4.54 -32.16 -24.28
CA THR A 45 -5.02 -32.25 -22.89
C THR A 45 -4.37 -31.19 -22.00
N THR A 46 -3.08 -30.90 -22.16
CA THR A 46 -2.42 -29.81 -21.42
C THR A 46 -3.02 -28.46 -21.81
N MET A 47 -3.26 -28.20 -23.10
CA MET A 47 -3.89 -26.95 -23.55
C MET A 47 -5.28 -26.75 -22.91
N ARG A 48 -6.14 -27.79 -22.89
CA ARG A 48 -7.47 -27.71 -22.26
C ARG A 48 -7.40 -27.47 -20.76
N LYS A 49 -6.44 -28.10 -20.07
CA LYS A 49 -6.21 -27.90 -18.64
C LYS A 49 -5.72 -26.48 -18.35
N GLU A 50 -4.77 -25.99 -19.14
CA GLU A 50 -4.25 -24.63 -19.04
C GLU A 50 -5.32 -23.58 -19.34
N SER A 51 -6.19 -23.80 -20.35
CA SER A 51 -7.28 -22.87 -20.63
C SER A 51 -8.30 -22.82 -19.49
N ALA A 52 -8.66 -23.99 -18.93
CA ALA A 52 -9.57 -24.05 -17.79
C ALA A 52 -8.97 -23.44 -16.51
N ALA A 53 -7.65 -23.60 -16.28
CA ALA A 53 -6.96 -22.95 -15.17
C ALA A 53 -6.93 -21.42 -15.35
N LYS A 54 -6.56 -20.94 -16.54
CA LYS A 54 -6.54 -19.51 -16.86
C LYS A 54 -7.92 -18.87 -16.74
N GLU A 55 -8.99 -19.56 -17.16
CA GLU A 55 -10.36 -19.06 -17.01
C GLU A 55 -10.76 -18.90 -15.52
N LYS A 56 -10.36 -19.84 -14.65
CA LYS A 56 -10.58 -19.72 -13.21
C LYS A 56 -9.79 -18.57 -12.60
N GLU A 57 -8.49 -18.47 -12.92
CA GLU A 57 -7.64 -17.36 -12.48
C GLU A 57 -8.18 -16.00 -12.93
N GLN A 58 -8.70 -15.90 -14.16
CA GLN A 58 -9.33 -14.69 -14.67
C GLN A 58 -10.62 -14.35 -13.92
N LYS A 59 -11.47 -15.34 -13.61
CA LYS A 59 -12.69 -15.12 -12.81
C LYS A 59 -12.37 -14.69 -11.38
N ASP A 60 -11.36 -15.29 -10.77
CA ASP A 60 -10.92 -14.92 -9.42
C ASP A 60 -10.30 -13.51 -9.40
N ALA A 61 -9.49 -13.17 -10.41
CA ALA A 61 -8.94 -11.82 -10.58
C ALA A 61 -10.05 -10.78 -10.81
N ALA A 62 -11.04 -11.06 -11.66
CA ALA A 62 -12.18 -10.17 -11.89
C ALA A 62 -12.98 -9.94 -10.59
N ARG A 63 -13.24 -11.00 -9.82
CA ARG A 63 -13.89 -10.89 -8.50
C ARG A 63 -13.07 -10.05 -7.52
N ALA A 64 -11.75 -10.21 -7.51
CA ALA A 64 -10.87 -9.42 -6.65
C ALA A 64 -10.91 -7.93 -7.03
N LEU A 65 -10.88 -7.61 -8.33
CA LEU A 65 -11.01 -6.25 -8.82
C LEU A 65 -12.35 -5.63 -8.44
N GLU A 66 -13.46 -6.35 -8.61
CA GLU A 66 -14.79 -5.89 -8.20
C GLU A 66 -14.85 -5.56 -6.69
N GLN A 67 -14.24 -6.40 -5.84
CA GLN A 67 -14.17 -6.13 -4.40
C GLN A 67 -13.32 -4.90 -4.07
N ILE A 68 -12.21 -4.68 -4.78
CA ILE A 68 -11.36 -3.50 -4.62
C ILE A 68 -12.14 -2.26 -5.03
N GLU A 69 -12.81 -2.28 -6.18
CA GLU A 69 -13.63 -1.18 -6.65
C GLU A 69 -14.78 -0.86 -5.70
N ALA A 70 -15.49 -1.87 -5.18
CA ALA A 70 -16.57 -1.68 -4.23
C ALA A 70 -16.06 -1.03 -2.92
N LYS A 71 -14.89 -1.46 -2.42
CA LYS A 71 -14.26 -0.87 -1.23
C LYS A 71 -13.79 0.57 -1.51
N ALA A 72 -13.18 0.81 -2.66
CA ALA A 72 -12.72 2.14 -3.07
C ALA A 72 -13.89 3.11 -3.20
N LYS A 73 -14.99 2.71 -3.86
CA LYS A 73 -16.22 3.51 -3.99
C LYS A 73 -16.82 3.84 -2.62
N ARG A 74 -16.88 2.88 -1.70
CA ARG A 74 -17.36 3.11 -0.33
C ARG A 74 -16.46 4.05 0.47
N SER A 75 -15.14 3.93 0.33
CA SER A 75 -14.20 4.85 0.96
C SER A 75 -14.40 6.26 0.42
N TYR A 76 -14.41 6.41 -0.89
CA TYR A 76 -14.59 7.70 -1.56
C TYR A 76 -15.90 8.38 -1.14
N GLN A 77 -17.01 7.64 -1.08
CA GLN A 77 -18.29 8.19 -0.59
C GLN A 77 -18.20 8.68 0.87
N LYS A 78 -17.50 7.96 1.75
CA LYS A 78 -17.29 8.39 3.13
C LYS A 78 -16.40 9.63 3.20
N ASP A 79 -15.35 9.68 2.39
CA ASP A 79 -14.43 10.80 2.36
C ASP A 79 -15.17 12.05 1.87
N VAL A 80 -15.94 11.96 0.78
CA VAL A 80 -16.80 13.04 0.28
C VAL A 80 -17.77 13.52 1.36
N ALA A 81 -18.52 12.63 2.00
CA ALA A 81 -19.42 13.01 3.08
C ALA A 81 -18.69 13.65 4.28
N SER A 82 -17.47 13.21 4.58
CA SER A 82 -16.66 13.81 5.65
C SER A 82 -16.15 15.20 5.28
N PHE A 83 -15.81 15.43 4.00
CA PHE A 83 -15.43 16.73 3.49
C PHE A 83 -16.62 17.69 3.49
N GLU A 84 -17.79 17.25 3.04
CA GLU A 84 -19.02 18.05 3.08
C GLU A 84 -19.44 18.41 4.52
N ALA A 85 -19.30 17.48 5.47
CA ALA A 85 -19.58 17.75 6.88
C ALA A 85 -18.58 18.74 7.51
N ARG A 86 -17.29 18.66 7.12
CA ARG A 86 -16.26 19.62 7.55
C ARG A 86 -16.49 20.99 6.93
N ASP A 87 -16.77 21.06 5.64
CA ASP A 87 -17.05 22.31 4.93
C ASP A 87 -18.29 23.00 5.49
N SER A 88 -19.34 22.23 5.81
CA SER A 88 -20.53 22.75 6.50
C SER A 88 -20.20 23.27 7.91
N SER A 89 -19.30 22.60 8.63
CA SER A 89 -18.84 23.03 9.95
C SER A 89 -17.95 24.28 9.86
N ASP A 90 -17.05 24.34 8.89
CA ASP A 90 -16.15 25.47 8.65
C ASP A 90 -16.96 26.69 8.17
N GLN A 91 -17.97 26.50 7.32
CA GLN A 91 -18.89 27.55 6.88
C GLN A 91 -19.78 28.06 8.03
N ALA A 92 -20.18 27.18 8.97
CA ALA A 92 -20.89 27.60 10.19
C ALA A 92 -20.00 28.41 11.14
N LEU A 93 -18.69 28.13 11.18
CA LEU A 93 -17.72 28.91 11.96
C LEU A 93 -17.35 30.23 11.27
N ASP A 94 -17.24 30.26 9.94
CA ASP A 94 -16.94 31.47 9.16
C ASP A 94 -18.10 32.48 9.20
N SER A 95 -19.34 31.98 9.27
CA SER A 95 -20.54 32.81 9.50
C SER A 95 -20.58 33.46 10.89
N GLN A 96 -19.68 33.08 11.81
CA GLN A 96 -19.58 33.63 13.18
C GLN A 96 -18.58 34.80 13.27
N VAL A 97 -17.80 35.10 12.23
CA VAL A 97 -16.73 36.10 12.27
C VAL A 97 -16.97 37.23 11.28
N ASP A 98 -18.18 37.79 11.31
CA ASP A 98 -18.48 39.01 10.55
C ASP A 98 -17.93 40.22 11.33
N TRP A 99 -16.91 40.87 10.76
CA TRP A 99 -16.36 42.12 11.28
C TRP A 99 -16.96 43.27 10.49
N ASP A 100 -17.87 44.01 11.13
CA ASP A 100 -18.48 45.19 10.53
C ASP A 100 -17.53 46.38 10.64
N TYR A 101 -17.19 47.01 9.51
CA TYR A 101 -16.42 48.24 9.51
C TYR A 101 -17.32 49.45 9.77
N ASP A 102 -17.18 50.10 10.93
CA ASP A 102 -17.88 51.34 11.21
C ASP A 102 -17.10 52.54 10.66
N SER A 103 -17.61 53.13 9.59
CA SER A 103 -17.01 54.30 8.94
C SER A 103 -17.03 55.57 9.80
N SER A 104 -17.88 55.63 10.83
CA SER A 104 -18.01 56.81 11.71
C SER A 104 -16.93 56.84 12.80
N SER A 105 -16.60 55.68 13.36
CA SER A 105 -15.58 55.53 14.39
C SER A 105 -14.21 55.11 13.81
N GLY A 106 -14.19 54.56 12.59
CA GLY A 106 -12.98 54.09 11.90
C GLY A 106 -12.46 52.75 12.44
N TYR A 107 -13.24 52.07 13.27
CA TYR A 107 -12.91 50.79 13.91
C TYR A 107 -13.75 49.65 13.32
N TYR A 108 -13.22 48.44 13.37
CA TYR A 108 -13.98 47.23 13.06
C TYR A 108 -14.67 46.73 14.33
N TYR A 109 -15.97 46.48 14.26
CA TYR A 109 -16.75 45.93 15.37
C TYR A 109 -17.18 44.49 15.05
N ASN A 110 -16.98 43.59 16.00
CA ASN A 110 -17.50 42.23 15.91
C ASN A 110 -18.66 42.08 16.90
N GLN A 111 -19.87 41.90 16.37
CA GLN A 111 -21.10 41.76 17.17
C GLN A 111 -21.07 40.53 18.08
N ASN A 112 -20.38 39.47 17.67
CA ASN A 112 -20.40 38.19 18.37
C ASN A 112 -19.44 38.19 19.56
N ASN A 113 -18.37 38.97 19.47
CA ASN A 113 -17.36 39.04 20.50
C ASN A 113 -17.46 40.33 21.34
N GLU A 114 -18.25 41.32 20.89
CA GLU A 114 -18.30 42.69 21.45
C GLU A 114 -16.90 43.33 21.50
N LEU A 115 -16.07 43.07 20.49
CA LEU A 115 -14.74 43.66 20.35
C LEU A 115 -14.73 44.73 19.28
N TYR A 116 -13.98 45.78 19.58
CA TYR A 116 -13.57 46.79 18.63
C TYR A 116 -12.10 46.55 18.27
N PHE A 117 -11.78 46.56 16.98
CA PHE A 117 -10.44 46.43 16.46
C PHE A 117 -10.04 47.73 15.75
N ASP A 118 -8.87 48.26 16.12
CA ASP A 118 -8.30 49.43 15.48
C ASP A 118 -7.20 49.03 14.47
N PRO A 119 -7.40 49.25 13.15
CA PRO A 119 -6.43 48.91 12.12
C PRO A 119 -5.11 49.68 12.22
N LYS A 120 -5.13 50.87 12.82
CA LYS A 120 -3.94 51.74 12.90
C LYS A 120 -3.03 51.33 14.04
N SER A 121 -3.62 50.91 15.16
CA SER A 121 -2.88 50.56 16.37
C SER A 121 -2.69 49.05 16.54
N GLY A 122 -3.49 48.23 15.86
CA GLY A 122 -3.46 46.77 15.97
C GLY A 122 -3.94 46.23 17.32
N PHE A 123 -4.49 47.11 18.18
CA PHE A 123 -5.02 46.74 19.48
C PHE A 123 -6.53 46.47 19.39
N TYR A 124 -7.01 45.73 20.39
CA TYR A 124 -8.40 45.35 20.55
C TYR A 124 -8.97 46.00 21.81
N TYR A 125 -10.21 46.48 21.74
CA TYR A 125 -10.93 47.05 22.86
C TYR A 125 -12.19 46.26 23.13
N SER A 126 -12.49 46.03 24.41
CA SER A 126 -13.76 45.46 24.86
C SER A 126 -14.25 46.22 26.08
N ASP A 127 -15.56 46.40 26.19
CA ASP A 127 -16.18 47.16 27.29
C ASP A 127 -15.93 46.53 28.66
N ALA A 128 -15.68 45.21 28.70
CA ALA A 128 -15.35 44.49 29.93
C ALA A 128 -13.94 44.80 30.48
N ILE A 129 -13.01 45.26 29.64
CA ILE A 129 -11.65 45.61 30.06
C ILE A 129 -11.50 47.14 30.16
N GLY A 130 -12.23 47.90 29.35
CA GLY A 130 -12.21 49.37 29.37
C GLY A 130 -10.86 49.98 28.97
N ARG A 131 -9.99 49.20 28.32
CA ARG A 131 -8.69 49.64 27.79
C ARG A 131 -8.32 48.85 26.53
N TRP A 132 -7.42 49.41 25.73
CA TRP A 132 -6.87 48.76 24.54
C TRP A 132 -5.84 47.70 24.93
N VAL A 133 -6.02 46.49 24.42
CA VAL A 133 -5.22 45.32 24.78
C VAL A 133 -4.86 44.50 23.55
N THR A 134 -3.83 43.67 23.67
CA THR A 134 -3.43 42.67 22.68
C THR A 134 -4.54 41.64 22.44
N GLN A 135 -4.44 40.97 21.29
CA GLN A 135 -5.44 40.00 20.82
C GLN A 135 -5.72 38.90 21.86
N GLU A 136 -4.69 38.27 22.42
CA GLU A 136 -4.86 37.12 23.32
C GLU A 136 -5.67 37.47 24.58
N GLU A 137 -5.40 38.63 25.18
CA GLU A 137 -6.10 39.09 26.38
C GLU A 137 -7.56 39.48 26.07
N ALA A 138 -7.79 40.11 24.92
CA ALA A 138 -9.13 40.50 24.50
C ALA A 138 -10.01 39.27 24.22
N TYR A 139 -9.51 38.27 23.50
CA TYR A 139 -10.25 37.03 23.19
C TYR A 139 -10.42 36.13 24.43
N SER A 140 -9.44 36.07 25.33
CA SER A 140 -9.53 35.29 26.59
C SER A 140 -10.68 35.78 27.48
N LYS A 141 -10.96 37.09 27.48
CA LYS A 141 -12.02 37.67 28.30
C LYS A 141 -13.42 37.37 27.76
N VAL A 142 -13.56 37.31 26.44
CA VAL A 142 -14.83 36.98 25.75
C VAL A 142 -15.19 35.52 25.93
N GLN A 143 -14.19 34.62 25.85
CA GLN A 143 -14.38 33.20 26.16
C GLN A 143 -14.76 32.97 27.63
N ALA A 144 -14.29 33.84 28.53
CA ALA A 144 -14.69 33.79 29.94
C ALA A 144 -16.12 34.29 30.18
N SER A 145 -16.63 35.24 29.40
CA SER A 145 -18.01 35.74 29.53
C SER A 145 -19.03 34.76 28.94
N SER A 146 -18.71 34.10 27.81
CA SER A 146 -19.59 33.11 27.17
C SER A 146 -19.81 31.85 28.02
N ASN A 147 -18.80 31.42 28.79
CA ASN A 147 -18.91 30.29 29.71
C ASN A 147 -19.77 30.56 30.97
N THR A 148 -20.17 31.80 31.25
CA THR A 148 -20.96 32.14 32.46
C THR A 148 -22.48 32.17 32.23
N LYS A 149 -22.96 31.93 31.00
CA LYS A 149 -24.41 31.93 30.68
C LYS A 149 -25.06 30.53 30.62
N SER A 150 -24.39 29.46 31.06
CA SER A 150 -25.03 28.15 31.21
C SER A 150 -24.64 27.44 32.51
N ARG A 151 -25.41 27.67 33.57
CA ARG A 151 -25.69 26.80 34.75
C ARG A 151 -26.34 27.68 35.84
N ASP A 152 -27.38 27.35 36.61
CA ASP A 152 -28.43 26.33 36.80
C ASP A 152 -29.26 26.89 38.00
N PRO A 153 -30.52 26.48 38.30
CA PRO A 153 -30.75 25.68 39.54
C PRO A 153 -32.00 24.76 39.43
N ILE A 154 -32.27 23.66 40.17
CA ILE A 154 -31.78 23.09 41.45
C ILE A 154 -32.51 21.73 41.70
N LEU A 155 -31.80 20.79 42.36
CA LEU A 155 -32.20 19.64 43.23
C LEU A 155 -33.42 18.73 42.86
N LYS A 156 -33.40 17.40 43.05
CA LYS A 156 -33.20 16.65 44.31
C LYS A 156 -32.91 15.16 44.03
N LYS A 157 -32.06 14.54 44.87
CA LYS A 157 -32.02 13.08 45.12
C LYS A 157 -32.97 12.76 46.30
N PRO A 158 -33.53 11.54 46.40
CA PRO A 158 -32.97 10.58 47.34
C PRO A 158 -33.02 9.10 46.87
N PHE A 159 -32.15 8.26 47.44
CA PHE A 159 -32.26 6.78 47.56
C PHE A 159 -32.99 6.43 48.89
N PRO A 160 -33.38 5.18 49.27
CA PRO A 160 -32.97 3.81 48.88
C PRO A 160 -34.18 2.86 48.58
N THR A 161 -34.15 1.55 48.31
CA THR A 161 -33.67 0.36 49.07
C THR A 161 -33.88 -0.93 48.23
N SER A 162 -33.18 -1.99 48.64
CA SER A 162 -33.12 -3.42 48.24
C SER A 162 -34.38 -4.14 47.76
N GLU A 163 -34.23 -5.18 46.90
CA GLU A 163 -34.91 -6.51 46.95
C GLU A 163 -34.14 -7.62 46.18
N THR A 164 -34.42 -8.87 46.58
CA THR A 164 -33.90 -10.24 46.34
C THR A 164 -34.12 -10.87 44.95
N GLY A 165 -33.15 -11.58 44.34
CA GLY A 165 -32.98 -13.07 44.29
C GLY A 165 -33.10 -13.63 42.83
N PRO A 166 -32.83 -14.91 42.47
CA PRO A 166 -32.28 -16.05 43.21
C PRO A 166 -31.17 -16.89 42.48
N VAL A 167 -30.81 -18.00 43.16
CA VAL A 167 -29.86 -19.14 43.01
C VAL A 167 -29.71 -19.90 41.67
N ALA A 168 -28.52 -20.49 41.43
CA ALA A 168 -28.30 -21.94 41.13
C ALA A 168 -26.81 -22.37 40.93
N ASP A 169 -26.37 -23.27 41.83
CA ASP A 169 -25.44 -24.42 41.76
C ASP A 169 -24.11 -24.53 40.97
N SER A 170 -23.04 -24.64 41.77
CA SER A 170 -21.95 -25.66 41.86
C SER A 170 -21.21 -26.21 40.61
N LYS A 171 -19.86 -26.10 40.61
CA LYS A 171 -18.90 -27.21 40.95
C LYS A 171 -17.40 -26.88 40.67
N SER A 172 -16.59 -27.17 41.71
CA SER A 172 -15.20 -27.68 41.74
C SER A 172 -13.94 -26.86 41.37
N VAL A 173 -13.07 -26.74 42.40
CA VAL A 173 -11.64 -27.15 42.48
C VAL A 173 -10.54 -26.15 42.04
N ALA A 174 -9.95 -25.56 43.09
CA ALA A 174 -8.52 -25.48 43.44
C ALA A 174 -7.46 -24.73 42.59
N LYS A 175 -6.68 -23.96 43.37
CA LYS A 175 -5.21 -23.77 43.32
C LYS A 175 -4.68 -22.52 42.57
N SER A 176 -4.52 -21.46 43.37
CA SER A 176 -3.35 -20.57 43.51
C SER A 176 -2.47 -20.24 42.29
N GLN A 177 -2.27 -18.95 42.00
CA GLN A 177 -1.10 -18.16 42.43
C GLN A 177 -1.10 -16.79 41.75
N ASN A 178 -0.68 -15.78 42.51
CA ASN A 178 -0.28 -14.45 42.07
C ASN A 178 0.63 -14.49 40.83
N LYS A 179 0.49 -13.51 39.93
CA LYS A 179 1.52 -12.51 39.59
C LYS A 179 1.08 -11.58 38.45
N THR A 180 1.13 -10.29 38.77
CA THR A 180 1.73 -9.16 38.04
C THR A 180 2.00 -9.30 36.53
N ALA A 181 1.55 -8.28 35.80
CA ALA A 181 1.78 -8.01 34.39
C ALA A 181 3.28 -7.99 33.97
N PRO A 182 3.57 -8.30 32.70
CA PRO A 182 4.73 -7.71 32.05
C PRO A 182 4.44 -7.21 30.62
N GLY A 183 5.01 -6.04 30.32
CA GLY A 183 5.07 -5.47 28.97
C GLY A 183 6.09 -6.17 28.05
N PRO A 184 6.16 -5.76 26.78
CA PRO A 184 6.88 -6.48 25.74
C PRO A 184 8.36 -6.09 25.71
N VAL A 185 9.24 -7.08 25.94
CA VAL A 185 10.67 -6.99 25.64
C VAL A 185 11.02 -8.07 24.62
N ILE A 186 11.43 -7.64 23.42
CA ILE A 186 11.87 -8.53 22.34
C ILE A 186 13.36 -8.78 22.55
N SER A 187 13.71 -10.02 22.91
CA SER A 187 15.10 -10.47 22.92
C SER A 187 15.37 -11.33 21.69
N ALA A 188 16.20 -10.79 20.79
CA ALA A 188 16.80 -11.52 19.69
C ALA A 188 17.79 -12.56 20.22
N THR A 189 17.67 -13.81 19.76
CA THR A 189 18.75 -14.81 19.84
C THR A 189 18.99 -15.42 18.48
N LEU A 190 20.24 -15.28 18.04
CA LEU A 190 20.83 -15.87 16.85
C LEU A 190 21.03 -17.37 17.09
N ASN A 191 20.50 -18.22 16.21
CA ASN A 191 20.87 -19.64 16.15
C ASN A 191 21.94 -19.87 15.08
N PRO A 192 23.16 -20.29 15.46
CA PRO A 192 24.12 -20.87 14.53
C PRO A 192 23.82 -22.37 14.37
N MET A 193 24.26 -22.92 13.23
CA MET A 193 24.29 -24.35 12.87
C MET A 193 23.06 -24.93 12.16
N ARG A 194 23.09 -24.86 10.82
CA ARG A 194 22.56 -25.93 9.96
C ARG A 194 23.61 -26.28 8.92
N SER A 195 24.25 -27.44 9.09
CA SER A 195 25.14 -28.01 8.08
C SER A 195 24.29 -28.52 6.91
N VAL A 196 24.58 -28.04 5.70
CA VAL A 196 24.10 -28.68 4.48
C VAL A 196 25.32 -29.03 3.66
N LYS A 197 25.52 -30.32 3.47
CA LYS A 197 26.57 -30.95 2.69
C LYS A 197 26.35 -30.60 1.21
N GLY A 198 27.06 -29.59 0.72
CA GLY A 198 27.14 -29.26 -0.70
C GLY A 198 28.06 -30.25 -1.41
N ALA A 199 27.50 -31.13 -2.24
CA ALA A 199 28.28 -31.89 -3.21
C ALA A 199 28.68 -30.97 -4.37
N SER A 200 29.98 -30.88 -4.67
CA SER A 200 30.45 -30.24 -5.90
C SER A 200 30.19 -31.18 -7.07
N SER A 201 29.31 -30.81 -8.00
CA SER A 201 29.20 -31.50 -9.30
C SER A 201 29.75 -30.61 -10.40
N SER A 202 30.97 -30.93 -10.80
CA SER A 202 31.62 -30.48 -12.02
C SER A 202 31.02 -31.21 -13.22
N LEU A 203 30.18 -30.54 -14.01
CA LEU A 203 29.82 -31.00 -15.35
C LEU A 203 29.85 -29.82 -16.33
N ALA A 204 30.97 -29.71 -17.04
CA ALA A 204 31.12 -28.85 -18.20
C ALA A 204 30.23 -29.37 -19.34
N VAL A 205 29.10 -28.71 -19.58
CA VAL A 205 28.28 -28.95 -20.77
C VAL A 205 28.59 -27.87 -21.80
N LYS A 206 29.43 -28.21 -22.80
CA LYS A 206 29.55 -27.43 -24.04
C LYS A 206 28.25 -27.54 -24.83
N ARG A 207 27.35 -26.56 -24.70
CA ARG A 207 26.23 -26.37 -25.63
C ARG A 207 26.69 -25.46 -26.76
N LYS A 208 26.81 -26.03 -27.97
CA LYS A 208 26.90 -25.26 -29.23
C LYS A 208 25.52 -24.63 -29.47
N ARG A 209 25.37 -23.36 -29.08
CA ARG A 209 24.21 -22.54 -29.45
C ARG A 209 24.26 -22.31 -30.95
N GLN A 210 23.12 -22.44 -31.60
CA GLN A 210 22.90 -21.89 -32.93
C GLN A 210 23.06 -20.37 -32.84
N ASP A 211 23.78 -19.79 -33.79
CA ASP A 211 23.92 -18.35 -33.97
C ASP A 211 22.57 -17.75 -34.37
N GLU A 212 21.69 -17.56 -33.39
CA GLU A 212 20.62 -16.58 -33.52
C GLU A 212 21.27 -15.21 -33.40
N LYS A 213 21.22 -14.48 -34.53
CA LYS A 213 21.61 -13.08 -34.68
C LYS A 213 21.20 -12.31 -33.41
N PRO A 214 22.11 -11.60 -32.73
CA PRO A 214 21.78 -10.90 -31.51
C PRO A 214 20.65 -9.92 -31.82
N LYS A 215 19.54 -10.02 -31.06
CA LYS A 215 18.48 -9.01 -31.11
C LYS A 215 19.17 -7.66 -30.88
N ALA A 216 19.11 -6.80 -31.89
CA ALA A 216 19.62 -5.44 -31.76
C ALA A 216 18.86 -4.81 -30.59
N VAL A 217 19.57 -4.58 -29.48
CA VAL A 217 19.07 -3.82 -28.33
C VAL A 217 18.48 -2.54 -28.91
N SER A 218 17.18 -2.31 -28.69
CA SER A 218 16.55 -1.11 -29.22
C SER A 218 17.26 0.11 -28.64
N LYS A 219 17.30 1.22 -29.37
CA LYS A 219 17.95 2.45 -28.89
C LYS A 219 17.40 2.89 -27.52
N GLU A 220 16.14 2.55 -27.25
CA GLU A 220 15.43 2.78 -26.00
C GLU A 220 15.96 1.89 -24.86
N GLU A 221 16.21 0.60 -25.11
CA GLU A 221 16.74 -0.32 -24.09
C GLU A 221 18.19 0.03 -23.73
N ALA A 222 19.00 0.45 -24.71
CA ALA A 222 20.36 0.95 -24.46
C ALA A 222 20.35 2.24 -23.61
N ALA A 223 19.42 3.16 -23.88
CA ALA A 223 19.23 4.36 -23.08
C ALA A 223 18.77 4.01 -21.64
N ALA A 224 17.87 3.03 -21.49
CA ALA A 224 17.41 2.56 -20.19
C ALA A 224 18.54 1.91 -19.36
N LEU A 225 19.43 1.13 -19.99
CA LEU A 225 20.60 0.55 -19.32
C LEU A 225 21.59 1.64 -18.89
N LYS A 226 21.89 2.60 -19.78
CA LYS A 226 22.76 3.74 -19.45
C LYS A 226 22.20 4.59 -18.30
N ALA A 227 20.88 4.79 -18.25
CA ALA A 227 20.22 5.51 -17.16
C ALA A 227 20.32 4.74 -15.84
N ARG A 228 20.16 3.42 -15.86
CA ARG A 228 20.33 2.56 -14.67
C ARG A 228 21.77 2.57 -14.16
N GLU A 229 22.75 2.52 -15.05
CA GLU A 229 24.17 2.59 -14.70
C GLU A 229 24.54 3.97 -14.14
N ALA A 230 24.02 5.05 -14.74
CA ALA A 230 24.22 6.41 -14.22
C ALA A 230 23.58 6.59 -12.82
N ALA A 231 22.41 5.99 -12.57
CA ALA A 231 21.78 6.01 -11.26
C ALA A 231 22.62 5.24 -10.22
N LYS A 232 23.12 4.05 -10.56
CA LYS A 232 24.04 3.29 -9.71
C LYS A 232 25.31 4.07 -9.40
N LYS A 233 25.90 4.74 -10.39
CA LYS A 233 27.10 5.57 -10.22
C LYS A 233 26.86 6.73 -9.26
N ARG A 234 25.70 7.41 -9.35
CA ARG A 234 25.33 8.48 -8.39
C ARG A 234 25.15 7.96 -6.97
N VAL A 235 24.64 6.74 -6.81
CA VAL A 235 24.55 6.10 -5.49
C VAL A 235 25.94 5.76 -4.98
N GLU A 236 26.78 5.16 -5.80
CA GLU A 236 28.15 4.81 -5.46
C GLU A 236 28.99 6.05 -5.11
N GLU A 237 28.82 7.18 -5.80
CA GLU A 237 29.47 8.46 -5.47
C GLU A 237 29.02 9.03 -4.13
N ARG A 238 27.75 8.83 -3.74
CA ARG A 238 27.26 9.19 -2.40
C ARG A 238 27.80 8.26 -1.32
N GLU A 239 28.00 6.98 -1.65
CA GLU A 239 28.47 5.95 -0.71
C GLU A 239 30.00 5.92 -0.55
N LYS A 240 30.76 6.29 -1.59
CA LYS A 240 32.24 6.36 -1.59
C LYS A 240 32.84 7.11 -0.38
N PRO A 241 32.39 8.32 -0.01
CA PRO A 241 32.90 9.00 1.19
C PRO A 241 32.45 8.33 2.50
N LEU A 242 31.31 7.62 2.50
CA LEU A 242 30.81 6.88 3.67
C LEU A 242 31.62 5.59 3.92
N LEU A 243 32.09 4.94 2.86
CA LEU A 243 32.89 3.71 2.91
C LEU A 243 34.35 3.94 3.40
N GLY A 244 34.77 5.20 3.54
CA GLY A 244 36.06 5.61 4.09
C GLY A 244 36.16 5.57 5.62
N LEU A 245 35.03 5.45 6.33
CA LEU A 245 34.99 5.36 7.81
C LEU A 245 35.30 3.95 8.34
N TYR A 246 35.55 2.96 7.47
CA TYR A 246 35.90 1.58 7.84
C TYR A 246 37.26 1.12 7.28
N LYS A 247 38.23 2.03 7.15
CA LYS A 247 39.65 1.68 6.91
C LYS A 247 40.56 2.29 7.96
N GLY A 248 40.22 2.10 9.23
CA GLY A 248 41.05 2.48 10.37
C GLY A 248 41.02 1.41 11.46
N SER A 249 41.76 0.32 11.25
CA SER A 249 42.36 -0.52 12.31
C SER A 249 43.09 -1.69 11.64
N ARG A 250 44.38 -1.49 11.36
CA ARG A 250 45.37 -2.56 11.32
C ARG A 250 46.73 -2.00 11.65
#